data_AF-A0AAV7DMZ6-F1
#
_entry.id   AF-A0AAV7DMZ6-F1
#
_cell.length_a   1.000
_cell.length_b   1.000
_cell.length_c   1.000
_cell.angle_alpha   90.00
_cell.angle_beta   90.00
_cell.angle_gamma   90.00
#
_symmetry.space_group_name_H-M   'P 1'
#
loop_
_entity.id
_entity.type
_entity.pdbx_description
1 polymer ?
#
loop_
_entity_poly.entity_id
_entity_poly.type
_entity_poly.pdbx_seq_one_letter_code
_entity_poly.pdbx_strand_id
1 'polypeptide(L)'
;MNSPAMRRLLVLLVSAAYLLLSEGKRLKIIDGNEAVPHSRPYMALIVFDTEIEEVICGGSLITPRWILTAGHCQKIGSSATIYLGVHSREKYEKGVQKFFISRSIHHPQYNHKTLKNDLRLIRLRAVHARWGKTISDAPATRRHHLIDLERR
;
A
#
# COMPACT_ATOMS: atom_id res chain seq x y z
N MET A 1 -40.61 31.54 25.92
CA MET A 1 -39.62 30.54 25.41
C MET A 1 -38.17 31.03 25.60
N ASN A 2 -37.74 31.28 26.85
CA ASN A 2 -36.40 31.83 27.12
C ASN A 2 -35.89 31.44 28.53
N SER A 3 -36.22 30.24 29.01
CA SER A 3 -35.72 29.79 30.31
C SER A 3 -34.26 29.30 30.19
N PRO A 4 -33.42 29.51 31.22
CA PRO A 4 -32.02 29.09 31.19
C PRO A 4 -31.86 27.57 31.03
N ALA A 5 -32.83 26.78 31.51
CA ALA A 5 -32.89 25.33 31.31
C ALA A 5 -33.05 24.94 29.84
N MET A 6 -33.89 25.66 29.10
CA MET A 6 -34.13 25.43 27.67
C MET A 6 -32.90 25.77 26.84
N ARG A 7 -32.16 26.83 27.19
CA ARG A 7 -30.88 27.18 26.56
C ARG A 7 -29.80 26.11 26.79
N ARG A 8 -29.69 25.59 28.02
CA ARG A 8 -28.74 24.51 28.35
C ARG A 8 -29.06 23.23 27.59
N LEU A 9 -30.34 22.86 27.51
CA LEU A 9 -30.77 21.69 26.74
C LEU A 9 -30.46 21.86 25.24
N LEU A 10 -30.72 23.04 24.67
CA LEU A 10 -30.39 23.31 23.27
C LEU A 10 -28.88 23.18 23.01
N VAL A 11 -28.04 23.72 23.89
CA VAL A 11 -26.57 23.63 23.77
C VAL A 11 -26.08 22.18 23.85
N LEU A 12 -26.67 21.36 24.73
CA LEU A 12 -26.33 19.94 24.84
C LEU A 12 -26.76 19.16 23.59
N LEU A 13 -27.94 19.43 23.04
CA LEU A 13 -28.42 18.78 21.82
C LEU A 13 -27.58 19.15 20.60
N VAL A 14 -27.18 20.43 20.47
CA VAL A 14 -26.33 20.90 19.36
C VAL A 14 -24.92 20.32 19.46
N SER A 15 -24.34 20.26 20.66
CA SER A 15 -23.00 19.67 20.86
C SER A 15 -22.98 18.15 20.64
N ALA A 16 -24.01 17.43 21.11
CA ALA A 16 -24.16 16.00 20.82
C ALA A 16 -24.34 15.74 19.31
N ALA A 17 -25.15 16.55 18.62
CA ALA A 17 -25.31 16.45 17.17
C ALA A 17 -23.98 16.73 16.43
N TYR A 18 -23.19 17.70 16.87
CA TYR A 18 -21.88 17.99 16.27
C TYR A 18 -20.88 16.83 16.43
N LEU A 19 -20.89 16.17 17.59
CA LEU A 19 -20.07 14.99 17.85
C LEU A 19 -20.52 13.79 17.00
N LEU A 20 -21.82 13.62 16.79
CA LEU A 20 -22.38 12.57 15.92
C LEU A 20 -22.12 12.82 14.43
N LEU A 21 -21.96 14.08 14.01
CA LEU A 21 -21.68 14.50 12.64
C LEU A 21 -20.19 14.59 12.31
N SER A 22 -19.30 14.40 13.29
CA SER A 22 -17.86 14.37 13.09
C SER A 22 -17.44 13.04 12.46
N GLU A 23 -17.70 12.86 11.15
CA GLU A 23 -16.95 11.89 10.37
C GLU A 23 -15.47 12.31 10.40
N GLY A 24 -14.59 11.43 10.91
CA GLY A 24 -13.15 11.63 10.86
C GLY A 24 -12.71 11.77 9.41
N LYS A 25 -12.55 13.01 8.94
CA LYS A 25 -12.11 13.29 7.58
C LYS A 25 -10.74 12.65 7.36
N ARG A 26 -10.71 11.59 6.55
CA ARG A 26 -9.45 11.08 5.99
C ARG A 26 -8.79 12.23 5.25
N LEU A 27 -7.59 12.61 5.66
CA LEU A 27 -6.80 13.61 4.96
C LEU A 27 -6.59 13.12 3.52
N LYS A 28 -7.21 13.81 2.56
CA LYS A 28 -6.95 13.62 1.14
C LYS A 28 -5.63 14.30 0.84
N ILE A 29 -4.81 13.73 -0.05
CA ILE A 29 -3.65 14.45 -0.58
C ILE A 29 -4.18 15.70 -1.27
N ILE A 30 -3.76 16.87 -0.78
CA ILE A 30 -4.03 18.18 -1.39
C ILE A 30 -2.74 18.61 -2.08
N ASP A 31 -2.83 19.04 -3.34
CA ASP A 31 -1.70 19.58 -4.14
C ASP A 31 -0.50 18.64 -4.38
N GLY A 32 -0.77 17.35 -4.60
CA GLY A 32 0.25 16.43 -5.10
C GLY A 32 0.71 16.80 -6.52
N ASN A 33 2.01 16.68 -6.79
CA ASN A 33 2.58 16.83 -8.13
C ASN A 33 3.05 15.48 -8.67
N GLU A 34 3.11 15.36 -10.00
CA GLU A 34 3.69 14.19 -10.65
C GLU A 34 5.14 13.97 -10.18
N ALA A 35 5.47 12.73 -9.82
CA ALA A 35 6.84 12.39 -9.45
C ALA A 35 7.73 12.45 -10.69
N VAL A 36 8.94 13.00 -10.55
CA VAL A 36 9.95 12.98 -11.62
C VAL A 36 10.10 11.53 -12.12
N PRO A 37 10.04 11.29 -13.46
CA PRO A 37 10.08 9.96 -14.03
C PRO A 37 11.17 9.09 -13.43
N HIS A 38 10.79 7.91 -12.95
CA HIS A 38 11.68 6.90 -12.36
C HIS A 38 12.51 7.34 -11.14
N SER A 39 12.19 8.48 -10.51
CA SER A 39 12.86 8.95 -9.28
C SER A 39 12.57 8.10 -8.04
N ARG A 40 11.65 7.14 -8.15
CA ARG A 40 11.28 6.17 -7.11
C ARG A 40 11.42 4.74 -7.67
N PRO A 41 12.65 4.29 -7.96
CA PRO A 41 12.91 3.04 -8.69
C PRO A 41 12.53 1.77 -7.93
N TYR A 42 12.20 1.88 -6.64
CA TYR A 42 11.73 0.77 -5.82
C TYR A 42 10.21 0.56 -5.87
N MET A 43 9.44 1.46 -6.51
CA MET A 43 7.99 1.36 -6.57
C MET A 43 7.56 0.10 -7.34
N ALA A 44 6.69 -0.67 -6.71
CA ALA A 44 6.02 -1.81 -7.32
C ALA A 44 4.53 -1.51 -7.49
N LEU A 45 4.04 -1.76 -8.70
CA LEU A 45 2.62 -1.79 -9.00
C LEU A 45 2.14 -3.23 -8.87
N ILE A 46 1.14 -3.46 -8.02
CA ILE A 46 0.55 -4.78 -7.78
C ILE A 46 -0.89 -4.75 -8.27
N VAL A 47 -1.19 -5.59 -9.24
CA VAL A 47 -2.49 -5.65 -9.90
C VAL A 47 -3.09 -7.03 -9.71
N PHE A 48 -4.35 -7.10 -9.29
CA PHE A 48 -5.08 -8.36 -9.22
C PHE A 48 -6.57 -8.13 -9.46
N ASP A 49 -7.20 -9.10 -10.11
CA ASP A 49 -8.63 -9.03 -10.39
C ASP A 49 -9.46 -9.48 -9.20
N THR A 50 -10.59 -8.82 -9.02
CA THR A 50 -11.73 -9.34 -8.28
C THR A 50 -12.80 -9.80 -9.27
N GLU A 51 -13.93 -10.31 -8.77
CA GLU A 51 -15.06 -10.68 -9.64
C GLU A 51 -15.70 -9.46 -10.32
N ILE A 52 -15.43 -8.25 -9.84
CA ILE A 52 -16.17 -7.03 -10.16
C ILE A 52 -15.27 -5.98 -10.82
N GLU A 53 -13.99 -5.91 -10.43
CA GLU A 53 -13.04 -4.91 -10.91
C GLU A 53 -11.56 -5.31 -10.69
N GLU A 54 -10.67 -4.65 -11.43
CA GLU A 54 -9.23 -4.68 -11.21
C GLU A 54 -8.88 -3.87 -9.94
N VAL A 55 -8.16 -4.49 -9.00
CA VAL A 55 -7.71 -3.84 -7.76
C VAL A 55 -6.21 -3.63 -7.81
N ILE A 56 -5.79 -2.46 -7.30
CA ILE A 56 -4.41 -2.03 -7.34
C ILE A 56 -3.89 -1.75 -5.94
N CYS A 57 -2.73 -2.33 -5.65
CA CYS A 57 -1.93 -2.02 -4.48
C CYS A 57 -0.54 -1.51 -4.89
N GLY A 58 0.08 -0.75 -3.99
CA GLY A 58 1.50 -0.40 -4.08
C GLY A 58 2.38 -1.42 -3.36
N GLY A 59 3.67 -1.39 -3.67
CA GLY A 59 4.70 -2.09 -2.91
C GLY A 59 6.06 -1.43 -3.08
N SER A 60 7.05 -1.95 -2.36
CA SER A 60 8.44 -1.53 -2.46
C SER A 60 9.33 -2.74 -2.68
N LEU A 61 10.15 -2.72 -3.73
CA LEU A 61 11.21 -3.69 -3.92
C LEU A 61 12.25 -3.50 -2.82
N ILE A 62 12.47 -4.50 -1.97
CA ILE A 62 13.43 -4.44 -0.85
C ILE A 62 14.66 -5.31 -1.09
N THR A 63 14.56 -6.26 -2.02
CA THR A 63 15.67 -7.04 -2.58
C THR A 63 15.31 -7.39 -4.02
N PRO A 64 16.22 -7.93 -4.85
CA PRO A 64 15.88 -8.35 -6.20
C PRO A 64 14.73 -9.37 -6.31
N ARG A 65 14.31 -10.05 -5.22
CA ARG A 65 13.17 -10.99 -5.24
C ARG A 65 12.03 -10.64 -4.32
N TRP A 66 12.22 -9.71 -3.40
CA TRP A 66 11.27 -9.47 -2.33
C TRP A 66 10.67 -8.09 -2.45
N ILE A 67 9.33 -8.05 -2.39
CA ILE A 67 8.54 -6.84 -2.31
C ILE A 67 7.88 -6.79 -0.94
N LEU A 68 7.97 -5.63 -0.30
CA LEU A 68 7.20 -5.28 0.87
C LEU A 68 5.91 -4.57 0.44
N THR A 69 4.78 -4.96 1.01
CA THR A 69 3.48 -4.31 0.82
C THR A 69 2.65 -4.41 2.10
N ALA A 70 1.41 -3.94 2.06
CA ALA A 70 0.47 -4.04 3.15
C ALA A 70 -0.20 -5.42 3.23
N GLY A 71 -0.54 -5.85 4.45
CA GLY A 71 -1.32 -7.05 4.72
C GLY A 71 -2.77 -6.95 4.21
N HIS A 72 -3.37 -5.76 4.18
CA HIS A 72 -4.74 -5.56 3.73
C HIS A 72 -4.91 -5.72 2.22
N CYS A 73 -3.83 -5.79 1.45
CA CYS A 73 -3.86 -6.19 0.05
C CYS A 73 -4.14 -7.70 -0.05
N GLN A 74 -5.38 -8.10 0.24
CA GLN A 74 -5.75 -9.48 0.60
C GLN A 74 -5.63 -10.49 -0.55
N LYS A 75 -6.03 -10.13 -1.77
CA LYS A 75 -6.06 -11.05 -2.92
C LYS A 75 -4.73 -11.16 -3.69
N ILE A 76 -3.61 -10.82 -3.05
CA ILE A 76 -2.27 -11.01 -3.61
C ILE A 76 -1.89 -12.50 -3.55
N GLY A 77 -2.33 -13.28 -4.54
CA GLY A 77 -2.05 -14.71 -4.73
C GLY A 77 -1.55 -15.01 -6.14
N SER A 78 -1.89 -16.20 -6.67
CA SER A 78 -1.47 -16.65 -8.02
C SER A 78 -1.98 -15.76 -9.16
N SER A 79 -3.10 -15.08 -8.96
CA SER A 79 -3.73 -14.17 -9.93
C SER A 79 -3.09 -12.79 -9.97
N ALA A 80 -2.28 -12.43 -8.97
CA ALA A 80 -1.68 -11.10 -8.92
C ALA A 80 -0.46 -10.99 -9.85
N THR A 81 -0.42 -9.88 -10.59
CA THR A 81 0.71 -9.49 -11.42
C THR A 81 1.44 -8.32 -10.78
N ILE A 82 2.77 -8.39 -10.79
CA ILE A 82 3.65 -7.35 -10.28
C ILE A 82 4.34 -6.66 -11.46
N TYR A 83 4.37 -5.33 -11.45
CA TYR A 83 5.13 -4.52 -12.40
C TYR A 83 6.14 -3.65 -11.65
N LEU A 84 7.39 -3.65 -12.13
CA LEU A 84 8.48 -2.81 -11.64
C LEU A 84 8.94 -1.83 -12.72
N GLY A 85 9.34 -0.63 -12.31
CA GLY A 85 9.86 0.41 -13.20
C GLY A 85 8.79 1.23 -13.94
N VAL A 86 7.52 1.08 -13.55
CA VAL A 86 6.37 1.82 -14.12
C VAL A 86 6.43 3.28 -13.69
N HIS A 87 6.28 4.20 -14.63
CA HIS A 87 6.04 5.61 -14.32
C HIS A 87 4.61 6.01 -14.71
N SER A 88 4.15 5.71 -15.93
CA SER A 88 2.75 5.85 -16.33
C SER A 88 1.97 4.54 -16.31
N ARG A 89 0.77 4.56 -15.72
CA ARG A 89 -0.16 3.42 -15.73
C ARG A 89 -0.94 3.28 -17.03
N GLU A 90 -1.08 4.36 -17.78
CA GLU A 90 -1.81 4.38 -19.05
C GLU A 90 -0.98 3.78 -20.19
N LYS A 91 0.34 3.94 -20.11
CA LYS A 91 1.27 3.47 -21.14
C LYS A 91 2.58 3.01 -20.52
N TYR A 92 2.77 1.70 -20.44
CA TYR A 92 4.02 1.13 -19.90
C TYR A 92 5.20 1.41 -20.83
N GLU A 93 6.27 1.94 -20.24
CA GLU A 93 7.50 2.27 -20.94
C GLU A 93 8.35 1.04 -21.24
N LYS A 94 9.27 1.19 -22.21
CA LYS A 94 10.28 0.16 -22.48
C LYS A 94 11.16 -0.02 -21.24
N GLY A 95 11.24 -1.25 -20.74
CA GLY A 95 12.05 -1.59 -19.56
C GLY A 95 11.24 -1.90 -18.30
N VAL A 96 9.91 -1.70 -18.32
CA VAL A 96 9.01 -2.25 -17.29
C VAL A 96 9.18 -3.77 -17.23
N GLN A 97 9.32 -4.29 -16.02
CA GLN A 97 9.47 -5.73 -15.78
C GLN A 97 8.22 -6.29 -15.11
N LYS A 98 7.65 -7.34 -15.70
CA LYS A 98 6.46 -8.05 -15.22
C LYS A 98 6.87 -9.32 -14.48
N PHE A 99 6.29 -9.56 -13.31
CA PHE A 99 6.55 -10.74 -12.49
C PHE A 99 5.25 -11.38 -11.97
N PHE A 100 5.36 -12.68 -11.72
CA PHE A 100 4.35 -13.45 -10.99
C PHE A 100 4.83 -13.75 -9.58
N ILE A 101 3.90 -14.11 -8.70
CA ILE A 101 4.19 -14.38 -7.30
C ILE A 101 4.52 -15.86 -7.11
N SER A 102 5.63 -16.14 -6.42
CA SER A 102 5.97 -17.48 -5.95
C SER A 102 5.52 -17.73 -4.52
N ARG A 103 5.55 -16.69 -3.68
CA ARG A 103 5.14 -16.77 -2.29
C ARG A 103 4.62 -15.43 -1.80
N SER A 104 3.64 -15.47 -0.91
CA SER A 104 2.99 -14.31 -0.36
C SER A 104 2.76 -14.55 1.13
N ILE A 105 3.41 -13.77 1.99
CA ILE A 105 3.55 -14.04 3.43
C ILE A 105 3.02 -12.83 4.20
N HIS A 106 1.91 -12.99 4.92
CA HIS A 106 1.47 -11.98 5.87
C HIS A 106 2.41 -11.95 7.08
N HIS A 107 2.52 -10.78 7.72
CA HIS A 107 3.11 -10.72 9.05
C HIS A 107 2.38 -11.71 9.99
N PRO A 108 3.08 -12.52 10.79
CA PRO A 108 2.47 -13.57 11.61
C PRO A 108 1.40 -13.06 12.59
N GLN A 109 1.50 -11.79 12.96
CA GLN A 109 0.57 -11.11 13.88
C GLN A 109 -0.35 -10.10 13.16
N TYR A 110 -0.52 -10.20 11.84
CA TYR A 110 -1.44 -9.35 11.09
C TYR A 110 -2.89 -9.58 11.56
N ASN A 111 -3.61 -8.50 11.85
CA ASN A 111 -5.01 -8.52 12.23
C ASN A 111 -5.84 -7.73 11.21
N HIS A 112 -6.67 -8.43 10.43
CA HIS A 112 -7.50 -7.81 9.38
C HIS A 112 -8.62 -6.89 9.91
N LYS A 113 -9.05 -7.06 11.18
CA LYS A 113 -10.10 -6.22 11.78
C LYS A 113 -9.56 -4.89 12.28
N THR A 114 -8.36 -4.91 12.88
CA THR A 114 -7.75 -3.71 13.47
C THR A 114 -6.66 -3.09 12.61
N LEU A 115 -6.27 -3.74 11.51
CA LEU A 115 -5.10 -3.40 10.68
C LEU A 115 -3.77 -3.39 11.47
N LYS A 116 -3.72 -4.05 12.63
CA LYS A 116 -2.47 -4.19 13.37
C LYS A 116 -1.50 -5.08 12.59
N ASN A 117 -0.24 -4.65 12.51
CA ASN A 117 0.82 -5.33 11.76
C ASN A 117 0.47 -5.54 10.28
N ASP A 118 -0.02 -4.49 9.63
CA ASP A 118 -0.43 -4.45 8.22
C ASP A 118 0.78 -4.53 7.25
N LEU A 119 1.48 -5.65 7.29
CA LEU A 119 2.70 -5.91 6.53
C LEU A 119 2.61 -7.27 5.83
N ARG A 120 3.10 -7.32 4.59
CA ARG A 120 3.15 -8.53 3.77
C ARG A 120 4.39 -8.53 2.89
N LEU A 121 5.00 -9.70 2.77
CA LEU A 121 6.15 -9.96 1.91
C LEU A 121 5.72 -10.80 0.70
N ILE A 122 6.19 -10.39 -0.47
CA ILE A 122 5.93 -11.08 -1.75
C ILE A 122 7.27 -11.50 -2.33
N ARG A 123 7.39 -12.78 -2.69
CA ARG A 123 8.54 -13.33 -3.40
C ARG A 123 8.23 -13.47 -4.89
N LEU A 124 9.05 -12.87 -5.75
CA LEU A 124 8.94 -12.98 -7.21
C LEU A 124 9.30 -14.38 -7.72
N ARG A 125 8.54 -14.87 -8.71
CA ARG A 125 8.70 -16.19 -9.33
C ARG A 125 9.83 -16.20 -10.36
N ALA A 126 10.64 -17.25 -10.30
CA ALA A 126 11.64 -17.71 -11.29
C ALA A 126 12.81 -16.76 -11.66
N VAL A 127 12.68 -15.44 -11.57
CA VAL A 127 13.74 -14.48 -11.94
C VAL A 127 13.82 -13.31 -10.96
N HIS A 128 15.05 -12.84 -10.72
CA HIS A 128 15.33 -11.63 -9.95
C HIS A 128 15.02 -10.40 -10.80
N ALA A 129 14.56 -9.32 -10.16
CA ALA A 129 14.44 -8.02 -10.80
C ALA A 129 15.79 -7.55 -11.33
N ARG A 130 15.87 -7.22 -12.62
CA ARG A 130 17.09 -6.66 -13.21
C ARG A 130 17.20 -5.20 -12.78
N TRP A 131 18.22 -4.89 -12.01
CA TRP A 131 18.48 -3.53 -11.57
C TRP A 131 18.91 -2.63 -12.72
N GLY A 132 18.61 -1.34 -12.57
CA GLY A 132 18.97 -0.31 -13.53
C GLY A 132 18.50 1.05 -13.04
N LYS A 133 18.51 2.04 -13.94
CA LYS A 133 18.09 3.41 -13.60
C LYS A 133 16.63 3.49 -13.12
N THR A 134 15.78 2.57 -13.58
CA THR A 134 14.35 2.60 -13.31
C THR A 134 13.90 1.60 -12.23
N ILE A 135 14.76 0.65 -11.86
CA ILE A 135 14.44 -0.43 -10.92
C ILE A 135 15.63 -0.62 -9.97
N SER A 136 15.40 -0.40 -8.67
CA SER A 136 16.37 -0.67 -7.60
C SER A 136 15.63 -0.96 -6.30
N ASP A 137 16.35 -1.40 -5.28
CA ASP A 137 15.80 -1.59 -3.94
C ASP A 137 15.51 -0.26 -3.23
N ALA A 138 14.59 -0.31 -2.28
CA ALA A 138 14.27 0.80 -1.40
C ALA A 138 15.45 1.07 -0.46
N PRO A 139 15.79 2.36 -0.20
CA PRO A 139 16.85 2.69 0.75
C PRO A 139 16.57 2.11 2.13
N ALA A 140 17.40 1.18 2.61
CA ALA A 140 17.26 0.61 3.94
C ALA A 140 17.87 1.54 5.00
N THR A 141 17.12 1.81 6.07
CA THR A 141 17.62 2.61 7.21
C THR A 141 18.65 1.88 8.06
N ARG A 142 18.68 0.53 8.06
CA ARG A 142 19.77 -0.35 8.58
C ARG A 142 19.80 -1.69 7.84
N ARG A 143 20.98 -2.17 7.42
CA ARG A 143 21.16 -3.38 6.57
C ARG A 143 21.02 -4.73 7.29
N HIS A 144 20.85 -4.77 8.61
CA HIS A 144 21.07 -6.00 9.39
C HIS A 144 19.94 -7.06 9.37
N HIS A 145 18.79 -6.82 8.73
CA HIS A 145 17.65 -7.77 8.75
C HIS A 145 17.25 -8.39 7.40
N LEU A 146 17.95 -8.10 6.30
CA LEU A 146 17.62 -8.68 4.99
C LEU A 146 18.01 -10.16 4.85
N ILE A 147 18.92 -10.65 5.69
CA ILE A 147 19.49 -12.01 5.63
C ILE A 147 18.46 -13.10 6.01
N ASP A 148 17.42 -12.78 6.77
CA ASP A 148 16.42 -13.77 7.21
C ASP A 148 15.31 -14.05 6.19
N LEU A 149 15.19 -13.23 5.14
CA LEU A 149 14.13 -13.38 4.13
C LEU A 149 14.37 -14.56 3.17
N GLU A 150 15.64 -14.96 2.96
CA GLU A 150 15.97 -16.05 2.05
C GLU A 150 15.95 -17.44 2.72
N ARG A 151 15.97 -17.50 4.05
CA ARG A 151 16.00 -18.76 4.83
C ARG A 151 14.63 -19.36 5.14
N ARG A 152 13.52 -18.73 4.74
CA ARG A 152 12.16 -19.23 5.00
C ARG A 152 11.39 -19.54 3.75
#